data_AF-A0A9X3P5C8-F1
#
_entry.id   AF-A0A9X3P5C8-F1
#
_cell.length_a   1.000
_cell.length_b   1.000
_cell.length_c   1.000
_cell.angle_alpha   90.00
_cell.angle_beta   90.00
_cell.angle_gamma   90.00
#
_symmetry.space_group_name_H-M   'P 1'
#
loop_
_entity.id
_entity.type
_entity.pdbx_description
1 polymer ?
#
loop_
_entity_poly.entity_id
_entity_poly.type
_entity_poly.pdbx_seq_one_letter_code
_entity_poly.pdbx_strand_id
1 'polypeptide(L)'
;MRDRPPQHRPSRRAPGDRRSGPSETTTCSACGWTDDDGGDVVSRHHTSEGVIVWTRCVCGAVRARRHRLGPAEPVAGADPPHDWRLGP
;
A
#
# COMPACT_ATOMS: atom_id res chain seq x y z
N MET A 1 -19.56 -24.62 -12.29
CA MET A 1 -18.10 -24.38 -12.20
C MET A 1 -17.88 -23.30 -11.16
N ARG A 2 -17.64 -23.69 -9.90
CA ARG A 2 -17.26 -22.78 -8.81
C ARG A 2 -16.00 -23.39 -8.21
N ASP A 3 -14.85 -22.99 -8.72
CA ASP A 3 -13.57 -23.39 -8.15
C ASP A 3 -13.38 -22.67 -6.81
N ARG A 4 -13.23 -23.48 -5.76
CA ARG A 4 -13.05 -23.06 -4.38
C ARG A 4 -11.59 -22.60 -4.22
N PRO A 5 -11.31 -21.39 -3.69
CA PRO A 5 -9.94 -20.92 -3.54
C PRO A 5 -9.17 -21.80 -2.52
N PRO A 6 -7.84 -21.95 -2.69
CA PRO A 6 -7.01 -22.76 -1.82
C PRO A 6 -7.01 -22.17 -0.41
N GLN A 7 -7.40 -22.99 0.58
CA GLN A 7 -7.39 -22.61 1.99
C GLN A 7 -5.92 -22.41 2.42
N HIS A 8 -5.50 -21.16 2.62
CA HIS A 8 -4.16 -20.85 3.13
C HIS A 8 -3.99 -21.42 4.55
N ARG A 9 -3.09 -22.39 4.71
CA ARG A 9 -2.68 -22.91 6.03
C ARG A 9 -1.79 -21.87 6.72
N PRO A 10 -2.06 -21.45 7.97
CA PRO A 10 -1.13 -20.61 8.70
C PRO A 10 0.13 -21.41 9.07
N SER A 11 1.29 -20.95 8.59
CA SER A 11 2.61 -21.50 8.91
C SER A 11 2.96 -21.19 10.38
N ARG A 12 3.42 -22.20 11.13
CA ARG A 12 3.83 -22.05 12.54
C ARG A 12 5.03 -21.08 12.62
N ARG A 13 4.89 -19.98 13.39
CA ARG A 13 5.91 -18.92 13.53
C ARG A 13 7.08 -19.33 14.43
N ALA A 14 8.30 -18.97 14.01
CA ALA A 14 9.49 -18.86 14.85
C ALA A 14 9.59 -17.44 15.46
N PRO A 15 10.17 -17.25 16.65
CA PRO A 15 10.32 -15.94 17.28
C PRO A 15 11.65 -15.28 16.86
N GLY A 16 11.60 -14.09 16.26
CA GLY A 16 12.83 -13.28 16.11
C GLY A 16 13.01 -12.45 14.84
N ASP A 17 11.95 -11.87 14.25
CA ASP A 17 12.13 -10.89 13.18
C ASP A 17 11.20 -9.69 13.38
N ARG A 18 11.78 -8.50 13.51
CA ARG A 18 11.08 -7.21 13.39
C ARG A 18 10.70 -6.96 11.92
N ARG A 19 9.98 -7.89 11.30
CA ARG A 19 9.41 -7.67 9.97
C ARG A 19 8.18 -6.78 10.13
N SER A 20 8.16 -5.75 9.30
CA SER A 20 7.05 -4.86 8.96
C SER A 20 5.70 -5.40 9.43
N GLY A 21 4.99 -4.59 10.22
CA GLY A 21 3.66 -4.93 10.71
C GLY A 21 2.75 -5.44 9.59
N PRO A 22 1.73 -6.27 9.91
CA PRO A 22 0.89 -6.87 8.90
C PRO A 22 0.39 -5.76 7.97
N SER A 23 0.83 -5.80 6.71
CA SER A 23 0.07 -5.12 5.67
C SER A 23 -1.26 -5.85 5.72
N GLU A 24 -2.29 -5.20 6.29
CA GLU A 24 -3.60 -5.81 6.49
C GLU A 24 -4.14 -6.25 5.13
N THR A 25 -3.83 -7.49 4.75
CA THR A 25 -4.35 -8.11 3.55
C THR A 25 -5.86 -8.14 3.71
N THR A 26 -6.52 -7.18 3.08
CA THR A 26 -7.94 -6.94 3.28
C THR A 26 -8.67 -7.68 2.18
N THR A 27 -9.37 -8.73 2.58
CA THR A 27 -10.15 -9.53 1.64
C THR A 27 -11.24 -8.71 0.95
N CYS A 28 -11.48 -8.94 -0.34
CA CYS A 28 -12.58 -8.32 -1.07
C CYS A 28 -13.92 -8.81 -0.52
N SER A 29 -14.77 -7.89 -0.06
CA SER A 29 -16.11 -8.21 0.47
C SER A 29 -17.06 -8.81 -0.58
N ALA A 30 -16.77 -8.64 -1.87
CA ALA A 30 -17.61 -9.14 -2.95
C ALA A 30 -17.27 -10.58 -3.39
N CYS A 31 -16.00 -10.99 -3.34
CA CYS A 31 -15.56 -12.28 -3.90
C CYS A 31 -14.59 -13.08 -3.03
N GLY A 32 -14.10 -12.54 -1.92
CA GLY A 32 -13.21 -13.27 -1.01
C GLY A 32 -11.74 -13.31 -1.39
N TRP A 33 -11.32 -12.63 -2.47
CA TRP A 33 -9.90 -12.55 -2.85
C TRP A 33 -9.14 -11.53 -2.01
N THR A 34 -7.97 -11.94 -1.55
CA THR A 34 -6.96 -11.13 -0.88
C THR A 34 -6.29 -10.17 -1.86
N ASP A 35 -5.80 -9.04 -1.35
CA ASP A 35 -5.23 -7.99 -2.20
C ASP A 35 -3.94 -8.41 -2.91
N ASP A 36 -3.11 -9.16 -2.19
CA ASP A 36 -1.83 -9.66 -2.67
C ASP A 36 -2.00 -10.71 -3.79
N ASP A 37 -3.18 -11.32 -3.92
CA ASP A 37 -3.42 -12.47 -4.78
C ASP A 37 -4.12 -12.15 -6.10
N GLY A 38 -4.37 -10.88 -6.44
CA GLY A 38 -4.92 -10.54 -7.78
C GLY A 38 -5.60 -9.19 -7.95
N GLY A 39 -5.29 -8.17 -7.15
CA GLY A 39 -5.81 -6.83 -7.37
C GLY A 39 -4.89 -5.98 -8.24
N ASP A 40 -5.42 -5.31 -9.27
CA ASP A 40 -4.68 -4.30 -10.03
C ASP A 40 -4.85 -2.92 -9.39
N VAL A 41 -3.74 -2.21 -9.18
CA VAL A 41 -3.81 -0.79 -8.78
C VAL A 41 -4.19 0.03 -10.00
N VAL A 42 -5.36 0.67 -9.93
CA VAL A 42 -5.90 1.47 -11.04
C VAL A 42 -5.67 2.96 -10.86
N SER A 43 -5.42 3.43 -9.63
CA SER A 43 -5.05 4.82 -9.36
C SER A 43 -4.31 4.97 -8.03
N ARG A 44 -3.42 5.97 -7.96
CA ARG A 44 -2.75 6.42 -6.73
C ARG A 44 -2.78 7.93 -6.66
N HIS A 45 -3.25 8.48 -5.55
CA HIS A 45 -3.24 9.92 -5.30
C HIS A 45 -2.59 10.24 -3.96
N HIS A 46 -1.61 11.16 -3.99
CA HIS A 46 -1.08 11.78 -2.80
C HIS A 46 -2.05 12.85 -2.29
N THR A 47 -2.23 12.88 -0.98
CA THR A 47 -3.06 13.84 -0.25
C THR A 47 -2.26 14.34 0.96
N SER A 48 -2.66 15.46 1.55
CA SER A 48 -2.07 15.95 2.82
C SER A 48 -2.15 14.92 3.96
N GLU A 49 -3.09 14.00 3.83
CA GLU A 49 -3.44 12.99 4.80
C GLU A 49 -2.72 11.64 4.58
N GLY A 50 -1.96 11.50 3.50
CA GLY A 50 -1.29 10.26 3.08
C GLY A 50 -1.57 9.91 1.63
N VAL A 51 -1.51 8.62 1.28
CA VAL A 51 -1.76 8.15 -0.10
C VAL A 51 -3.06 7.39 -0.15
N ILE A 52 -3.94 7.74 -1.07
CA ILE A 52 -5.11 6.92 -1.38
C ILE A 52 -4.78 6.06 -2.60
N VAL A 53 -4.95 4.74 -2.45
CA VAL A 53 -4.73 3.74 -3.50
C VAL A 53 -6.06 3.10 -3.83
N TRP A 54 -6.41 3.09 -5.12
CA TRP A 54 -7.57 2.39 -5.63
C TRP A 54 -7.13 1.10 -6.29
N THR A 55 -7.70 -0.02 -5.83
CA THR A 55 -7.43 -1.35 -6.35
C THR A 55 -8.70 -1.92 -6.96
N ARG A 56 -8.60 -2.46 -8.18
CA ARG A 56 -9.64 -3.25 -8.82
C ARG A 56 -9.36 -4.73 -8.58
N CYS A 57 -10.30 -5.44 -7.97
CA CYS A 57 -10.21 -6.88 -7.79
C CYS A 57 -10.50 -7.62 -9.10
N VAL A 58 -10.05 -8.88 -9.24
CA VAL A 58 -10.39 -9.77 -10.37
C VAL A 58 -11.90 -9.90 -10.62
N CYS A 59 -12.74 -9.74 -9.61
CA CYS A 59 -14.20 -9.76 -9.76
C CYS A 59 -14.79 -8.45 -10.32
N GLY A 60 -13.96 -7.42 -10.51
CA GLY A 60 -14.34 -6.10 -11.02
C GLY A 60 -14.64 -5.06 -9.94
N ALA A 61 -14.79 -5.44 -8.66
CA ALA A 61 -15.05 -4.51 -7.56
C ALA A 61 -13.85 -3.57 -7.31
N VAL A 62 -14.13 -2.29 -7.09
CA VAL A 62 -13.13 -1.26 -6.78
C VAL A 62 -13.13 -0.96 -5.29
N ARG A 63 -11.94 -0.90 -4.69
CA ARG A 63 -11.72 -0.58 -3.28
C ARG A 63 -10.74 0.57 -3.16
N ALA A 64 -10.98 1.48 -2.22
CA ALA A 64 -10.10 2.58 -1.89
C ALA A 64 -9.47 2.33 -0.52
N ARG A 65 -8.15 2.47 -0.41
CA ARG A 65 -7.41 2.38 0.85
C ARG A 65 -6.53 3.59 1.06
N ARG A 66 -6.59 4.15 2.27
CA ARG A 66 -5.68 5.20 2.70
C ARG A 66 -4.48 4.57 3.39
N HIS A 67 -3.30 4.86 2.87
CA HIS A 67 -2.02 4.53 3.48
C HIS A 67 -1.48 5.79 4.15
N ARG A 68 -1.14 5.69 5.44
CA ARG A 68 -0.35 6.74 6.08
C ARG A 68 1.04 6.71 5.45
N LEU A 69 1.54 7.88 5.08
CA LEU A 69 2.95 8.01 4.77
C LEU A 69 3.71 7.83 6.08
N GLY A 70 4.74 6.99 6.03
CA GLY A 70 5.73 6.93 7.10
C GLY A 70 6.56 8.22 7.14
N PRO A 71 7.49 8.33 8.10
CA PRO A 71 8.49 9.39 8.06
C PRO A 71 9.19 9.35 6.70
N ALA A 72 9.27 10.52 6.04
CA ALA A 72 9.97 10.63 4.78
C ALA A 72 11.48 10.52 5.03
N GLU A 73 12.13 9.55 4.38
CA GLU A 73 13.59 9.50 4.37
C GLU A 73 14.12 10.46 3.31
N PRO A 74 15.07 11.35 3.64
CA PRO A 74 15.71 12.19 2.64
C PRO A 74 16.49 11.31 1.67
N VAL A 75 16.09 11.29 0.40
CA VAL A 75 16.78 10.52 -0.66
C VAL A 75 17.86 11.36 -1.35
N ALA A 76 17.62 12.68 -1.44
CA ALA A 76 18.59 13.70 -1.83
C ALA A 76 18.06 15.09 -1.42
N GLY A 77 18.93 15.95 -0.90
CA GLY A 77 18.69 17.39 -0.81
C GLY A 77 19.58 18.08 -1.84
N ALA A 78 19.01 18.94 -2.68
CA ALA A 78 19.84 19.88 -3.43
C ALA A 78 20.25 21.00 -2.48
N ASP A 79 21.54 21.35 -2.48
CA ASP A 79 21.97 22.63 -1.90
C ASP A 79 21.21 23.72 -2.67
N PRO A 80 20.41 24.57 -2.01
CA PRO A 80 19.77 25.67 -2.72
C PRO A 80 20.87 26.51 -3.38
N PRO A 81 20.70 26.97 -4.62
CA PRO A 81 21.67 27.87 -5.22
C PRO A 81 21.90 29.04 -4.27
N HIS A 82 23.16 29.30 -3.96
CA HIS A 82 23.57 30.33 -3.01
C HIS A 82 23.31 31.71 -3.61
N ASP A 83 22.07 32.21 -3.51
CA ASP A 83 21.71 33.63 -3.52
C ASP A 83 20.21 33.88 -3.21
N TRP A 84 19.73 33.46 -2.03
CA TRP A 84 18.36 33.82 -1.60
C TRP A 84 18.32 34.93 -0.55
N ARG A 85 19.48 35.42 -0.09
CA ARG A 85 19.61 36.46 0.93
C ARG A 85 19.97 37.85 0.41
N LEU A 86 20.26 38.03 -0.88
CA LEU A 86 20.38 39.36 -1.47
C LEU A 86 19.00 39.80 -1.98
N GLY A 87 18.19 40.34 -1.06
CA GLY A 87 17.05 41.18 -1.44
C GLY A 87 17.53 42.51 -2.06
N PRO A 88 16.68 43.21 -2.83
CA PRO A 88 16.96 44.57 -3.28
C PRO A 88 17.03 45.57 -2.11
#